data_AF-A0A0B7IV38-F1
#
_entry.id   AF-A0A0B7IV38-F1
#
_cell.length_a   1.000
_cell.length_b   1.000
_cell.length_c   1.000
_cell.angle_alpha   90.00
_cell.angle_beta   90.00
_cell.angle_gamma   90.00
#
_symmetry.space_group_name_H-M   'P 1'
#
loop_
_entity.id
_entity.type
_entity.pdbx_description
1 polymer ?
#
loop_
_entity_poly.entity_id
_entity_poly.type
_entity_poly.pdbx_seq_one_letter_code
_entity_poly.pdbx_strand_id
1 'polypeptide(L)' 'MAGTGTAAALVEKTLHYIEESGKQLMPYCPYVFAFIQKHPEWKRIVSPKFPAYDKL' A
#
# COMPACT_ATOMS: atom_id res chain seq x y z
N MET A 1 14.01 18.09 7.02
CA MET A 1 13.26 17.32 8.05
C MET A 1 12.73 16.06 7.39
N ALA A 2 13.37 14.92 7.61
CA ALA A 2 12.78 13.63 7.22
C ALA A 2 11.63 13.36 8.20
N GLY A 3 10.41 13.17 7.69
CA GLY A 3 9.25 12.85 8.53
C GLY A 3 9.57 11.65 9.42
N THR A 4 9.02 11.63 10.63
CA THR A 4 9.37 10.73 11.76
C THR A 4 9.12 9.24 11.52
N GLY A 5 8.99 8.76 10.27
CA GLY A 5 8.68 7.37 9.94
C GLY A 5 7.27 6.93 10.34
N THR A 6 6.52 7.77 11.04
CA THR A 6 5.19 7.45 11.60
C THR A 6 4.17 7.14 10.50
N ALA A 7 4.21 7.84 9.37
CA ALA A 7 3.33 7.58 8.24
C ALA A 7 3.63 6.23 7.57
N ALA A 8 4.92 5.86 7.45
CA ALA A 8 5.32 4.58 6.88
C ALA A 8 4.88 3.42 7.78
N ALA A 9 5.15 3.51 9.09
CA ALA A 9 4.73 2.51 10.06
C ALA A 9 3.21 2.33 10.13
N LEU A 10 2.44 3.43 10.02
CA LEU A 10 0.99 3.36 9.96
C LEU A 10 0.49 2.67 8.69
N VAL A 11 1.07 3.00 7.54
CA VAL A 11 0.72 2.36 6.27
C VAL A 11 1.03 0.87 6.33
N GLU A 12 2.25 0.49 6.71
CA GLU A 12 2.66 -0.92 6.82
C GLU A 12 1.73 -1.73 7.73
N LYS A 13 1.42 -1.22 8.92
CA LYS A 13 0.50 -1.90 9.85
C LYS A 13 -0.91 -2.02 9.28
N THR A 14 -1.36 -1.02 8.52
CA THR A 14 -2.65 -1.05 7.84
C THR A 14 -2.67 -2.08 6.72
N LEU A 15 -1.58 -2.19 5.95
CA LEU A 15 -1.44 -3.18 4.87
C LEU A 15 -1.47 -4.61 5.43
N HIS A 16 -0.74 -4.87 6.52
CA HIS A 16 -0.82 -6.15 7.24
C HIS A 16 -2.25 -6.46 7.68
N TYR A 17 -2.94 -5.50 8.29
CA TYR A 17 -4.33 -5.72 8.73
C TYR A 17 -5.29 -6.05 7.57
N ILE A 18 -5.10 -5.41 6.41
CA ILE A 18 -5.89 -5.69 5.20
C ILE A 18 -5.60 -7.10 4.68
N GLU A 19 -4.32 -7.49 4.67
CA GLU A 19 -3.87 -8.83 4.29
C GLU A 19 -4.48 -9.91 5.19
N GLU A 20 -4.37 -9.75 6.50
CA GLU A 20 -4.94 -10.69 7.49
C GLU A 20 -6.47 -10.76 7.42
N SER A 21 -7.12 -9.65 7.03
CA SER A 21 -8.56 -9.60 6.80
C SER A 21 -8.99 -10.27 5.49
N GLY A 22 -8.05 -10.72 4.64
CA GLY A 22 -8.33 -11.29 3.32
C GLY A 22 -8.96 -10.27 2.35
N LYS A 23 -8.79 -8.98 2.61
CA LYS A 23 -9.36 -7.89 1.80
C LYS A 23 -8.37 -7.43 0.75
N GLN A 24 -8.90 -6.80 -0.30
CA GLN A 24 -8.08 -6.18 -1.33
C GLN A 24 -7.98 -4.67 -1.12
N LEU A 25 -6.80 -4.12 -1.35
CA LEU A 25 -6.51 -2.69 -1.27
C LEU A 25 -6.68 -2.02 -2.63
N MET A 26 -7.21 -0.79 -2.63
CA MET A 26 -7.20 0.13 -3.77
C MET A 26 -6.47 1.42 -3.37
N PRO A 27 -5.19 1.60 -3.71
CA PRO A 27 -4.38 2.71 -3.24
C PRO A 27 -4.63 4.00 -4.05
N TYR A 28 -5.77 4.66 -3.81
CA TYR A 28 -6.07 5.96 -4.41
C TYR A 28 -5.21 7.10 -3.84
N CYS A 29 -4.70 6.94 -2.62
CA CYS A 29 -3.83 7.92 -2.00
C CYS A 29 -2.43 7.85 -2.66
N PRO A 30 -1.93 8.96 -3.23
CA PRO A 30 -0.64 8.98 -3.94
C PRO A 30 0.54 8.60 -3.03
N TYR A 31 0.44 8.86 -1.72
CA TYR A 31 1.46 8.43 -0.77
C TYR A 31 1.53 6.90 -0.64
N VAL A 32 0.38 6.23 -0.50
CA VAL A 32 0.31 4.76 -0.38
C VAL A 32 0.72 4.10 -1.70
N PHE A 33 0.31 4.68 -2.83
CA PHE A 33 0.74 4.23 -4.16
C PHE A 33 2.27 4.30 -4.32
N ALA A 34 2.89 5.42 -3.92
CA ALA A 34 4.34 5.56 -3.93
C ALA A 34 5.04 4.63 -2.91
N PHE A 35 4.40 4.35 -1.78
CA PHE A 35 4.89 3.38 -0.80
C PHE A 35 4.94 1.97 -1.41
N ILE A 36 3.87 1.52 -2.06
CA ILE A 36 3.79 0.19 -2.69
C ILE A 36 4.77 0.07 -3.86
N GLN A 37 4.98 1.13 -4.66
CA GLN A 37 6.03 1.09 -5.70
C GLN A 37 7.44 0.88 -5.13
N LYS A 38 7.71 1.44 -3.95
CA LYS A 38 9.00 1.21 -3.24
C LYS A 38 9.05 -0.16 -2.56
N HIS A 39 7.88 -0.72 -2.27
CA HIS A 39 7.67 -1.96 -1.54
C HIS A 39 6.74 -2.89 -2.35
N PRO A 40 7.25 -3.48 -3.45
CA PRO A 40 6.45 -4.26 -4.38
C PRO A 40 5.91 -5.56 -3.76
N GLU A 41 6.39 -5.99 -2.59
CA GLU A 41 5.82 -7.14 -1.87
C GLU A 41 4.33 -6.94 -1.56
N TRP A 42 3.90 -5.69 -1.37
CA TRP A 42 2.52 -5.35 -1.08
C TRP A 42 1.59 -5.41 -2.30
N LYS A 43 2.12 -5.57 -3.52
CA LYS A 43 1.30 -5.71 -4.73
C LYS A 43 0.36 -6.92 -4.66
N ARG A 44 0.70 -7.93 -3.85
CA ARG A 44 -0.11 -9.15 -3.62
C ARG A 44 -1.49 -8.89 -3.02
N ILE A 45 -1.65 -7.82 -2.23
CA ILE A 45 -2.95 -7.45 -1.62
C ILE A 45 -3.70 -6.38 -2.41
N VAL A 46 -3.10 -5.81 -3.46
CA VAL A 46 -3.76 -4.81 -4.28
C VAL A 46 -4.72 -5.49 -5.25
N SER A 47 -5.94 -4.96 -5.36
CA SER A 47 -6.91 -5.51 -6.31
C SER A 47 -6.44 -5.30 -7.75
N PRO A 48 -6.46 -6.34 -8.61
CA PRO A 48 -6.14 -6.20 -10.04
C PRO A 48 -7.16 -5.31 -10.78
N LYS A 49 -8.31 -5.03 -10.17
CA LYS A 49 -9.31 -4.07 -10.69
C LYS A 49 -8.91 -2.60 -10.50
N PHE A 50 -7.79 -2.33 -9.82
CA PHE A 50 -7.31 -0.98 -9.62
C PHE A 50 -6.77 -0.40 -10.94
N PRO A 51 -7.23 0.78 -11.40
CA PRO A 51 -6.91 1.30 -12.74
C PRO A 51 -5.42 1.60 -12.98
N ALA A 52 -4.62 1.73 -11.93
CA ALA A 52 -3.18 1.92 -12.01
C ALA A 52 -2.40 0.72 -11.47
N TYR A 53 -2.99 -0.48 -11.47
CA TYR A 53 -2.35 -1.71 -10.98
C TYR A 53 -1.05 -2.04 -11.74
N ASP A 54 -1.04 -1.83 -13.05
CA ASP A 54 0.15 -2.06 -13.89
C ASP A 54 1.29 -1.08 -13.62
N LYS A 55 0.99 0.05 -12.96
CA LYS A 55 1.97 1.09 -12.60
C LYS A 55 2.53 0.92 -11.18
N LEU A 56 2.08 -0.11 -10.45
CA LEU A 56 2.59 -0.48 -9.13
C LEU A 56 3.80 -1.41 -9.21
#